data_AF-A0A3C1CYY1-F1
#
_entry.id   AF-A0A3C1CYY1-F1
#
_cell.length_a   1.000
_cell.length_b   1.000
_cell.length_c   1.000
_cell.angle_alpha   90.00
_cell.angle_beta   90.00
_cell.angle_gamma   90.00
#
_symmetry.space_group_name_H-M   'P 1'
#
loop_
_entity.id
_entity.type
_entity.pdbx_description
1 polymer ?
#
loop_
_entity_poly.entity_id
_entity_poly.type
_entity_poly.pdbx_seq_one_letter_code
_entity_poly.pdbx_strand_id
1 'polypeptide(L)'
;LAGIMKKYPQVLVNVHSDNKAGLDDCQPIWDAVAAAEKELNGRGRILVRPSGTEPLVRVMAEAETHELTQRVVDDIVEVVKRELP
;
A
#
# COMPACT_ATOMS: atom_id res chain seq x y z
N LEU A 1 -4.26 -14.01 26.71
CA LEU A 1 -5.46 -14.05 25.83
C LEU A 1 -4.97 -13.89 24.39
N ALA A 2 -4.80 -14.99 23.66
CA ALA A 2 -4.48 -14.92 22.23
C ALA A 2 -5.80 -14.70 21.47
N GLY A 3 -6.13 -13.45 21.19
CA GLY A 3 -7.29 -13.13 20.35
C GLY A 3 -7.09 -13.72 18.96
N ILE A 4 -8.09 -14.43 18.45
CA ILE A 4 -8.12 -14.92 17.06
C ILE A 4 -8.13 -13.67 16.17
N MET A 5 -6.99 -13.32 15.58
CA MET A 5 -6.94 -12.26 14.57
C MET A 5 -7.72 -12.72 13.35
N LYS A 6 -8.73 -11.94 12.96
CA LYS A 6 -9.49 -12.16 11.73
C LYS A 6 -8.50 -12.10 10.55
N LYS A 7 -8.34 -13.21 9.83
CA LYS A 7 -7.47 -13.24 8.65
C LYS A 7 -8.20 -12.60 7.48
N TYR A 8 -7.60 -11.54 6.94
CA TYR A 8 -8.05 -10.88 5.73
C TYR A 8 -7.19 -11.29 4.53
N PRO A 9 -7.76 -11.36 3.32
CA PRO A 9 -6.95 -11.44 2.11
C PRO A 9 -5.98 -10.26 2.05
N GLN A 10 -4.74 -10.57 1.71
CA GLN A 10 -3.63 -9.62 1.62
C GLN A 10 -3.09 -9.63 0.19
N VAL A 11 -2.73 -8.44 -0.31
CA VAL A 11 -2.04 -8.26 -1.58
C VAL A 11 -0.77 -7.46 -1.29
N LEU A 12 0.34 -7.88 -1.89
CA LEU A 12 1.64 -7.19 -1.86
C LEU A 12 2.12 -7.03 -3.30
N VAL A 13 2.36 -5.78 -3.70
CA VAL A 13 2.94 -5.42 -5.00
C VAL A 13 4.27 -4.70 -4.76
N ASN A 14 5.28 -5.09 -5.54
CA ASN A 14 6.56 -4.41 -5.58
C ASN A 14 6.60 -3.51 -6.81
N VAL A 15 6.77 -2.21 -6.60
CA VAL A 15 6.88 -1.22 -7.68
C VAL A 15 8.35 -0.80 -7.78
N HIS A 16 8.99 -1.10 -8.92
CA HIS A 16 10.34 -0.60 -9.16
C HIS A 16 10.36 0.93 -9.13
N SER A 17 11.36 1.49 -8.45
CA SER A 17 11.57 2.93 -8.37
C SER A 17 13.03 3.19 -8.00
N ASP A 18 13.75 3.89 -8.86
CA ASP A 18 15.09 4.36 -8.57
C ASP A 18 15.07 5.52 -7.56
N ASN A 19 13.95 6.26 -7.50
CA ASN A 19 13.73 7.35 -6.55
C ASN A 19 12.94 6.93 -5.29
N LYS A 20 12.96 5.65 -4.88
CA LYS A 20 12.23 5.15 -3.69
C LYS A 20 12.48 5.94 -2.39
N ALA A 21 13.62 6.65 -2.29
CA ALA A 21 13.98 7.44 -1.11
C ALA A 21 13.09 8.68 -0.95
N GLY A 22 12.48 9.18 -2.04
CA GLY A 22 11.54 10.29 -2.02
C GLY A 22 10.13 9.93 -1.54
N LEU A 23 9.88 8.67 -1.12
CA LEU A 23 8.55 8.23 -0.71
C LEU A 23 7.97 9.09 0.41
N ASP A 24 8.74 9.34 1.47
CA ASP A 24 8.24 10.03 2.66
C ASP A 24 7.85 11.48 2.37
N ASP A 25 8.44 12.10 1.35
CA ASP A 25 8.17 13.49 0.92
C ASP A 25 7.14 13.58 -0.24
N CYS A 26 6.68 12.45 -0.77
CA CYS A 26 5.77 12.41 -1.92
C CYS A 26 4.30 12.51 -1.49
N GLN A 27 3.82 13.75 -1.31
CA GLN A 27 2.45 14.03 -0.86
C GLN A 27 1.36 13.29 -1.67
N PRO A 28 1.40 13.22 -3.02
CA PRO A 28 0.34 12.54 -3.77
C PRO A 28 0.20 11.04 -3.44
N ILE A 29 1.30 10.35 -3.10
CA ILE A 29 1.24 8.94 -2.68
C ILE A 29 0.55 8.84 -1.31
N TRP A 30 0.90 9.70 -0.36
CA TRP A 30 0.29 9.67 0.97
C TRP A 30 -1.18 10.09 0.95
N ASP A 31 -1.58 10.98 0.04
CA ASP A 31 -2.99 11.30 -0.19
C ASP A 31 -3.78 10.09 -0.69
N ALA A 32 -3.20 9.29 -1.61
CA ALA A 32 -3.79 8.05 -2.09
C ALA A 32 -3.92 6.99 -0.98
N VAL A 33 -2.89 6.87 -0.13
CA VAL A 33 -2.92 5.99 1.06
C VAL A 33 -4.04 6.42 2.01
N ALA A 34 -4.15 7.71 2.34
CA ALA A 34 -5.17 8.22 3.24
C ALA A 34 -6.60 8.02 2.69
N ALA A 35 -6.79 8.20 1.38
CA ALA A 35 -8.06 7.93 0.72
C ALA A 35 -8.44 6.44 0.83
N ALA A 36 -7.49 5.54 0.59
CA ALA A 36 -7.70 4.11 0.72
C ALA A 36 -7.95 3.67 2.18
N GLU A 37 -7.22 4.22 3.16
CA GLU A 37 -7.47 3.96 4.58
C GLU A 37 -8.90 4.34 4.98
N LYS A 38 -9.40 5.46 4.45
CA LYS A 38 -10.79 5.89 4.64
C LYS A 38 -11.79 4.93 4.00
N GLU A 39 -11.52 4.39 2.81
CA GLU A 39 -12.35 3.36 2.17
C GLU A 39 -12.41 2.07 3.01
N LEU A 40 -11.28 1.65 3.57
CA LEU A 40 -11.21 0.48 4.43
C LEU A 40 -11.99 0.67 5.75
N ASN A 41 -12.15 1.91 6.22
CA ASN A 41 -12.92 2.26 7.42
C ASN A 41 -12.53 1.39 8.64
N GLY A 42 -11.23 1.23 8.86
CA GLY A 42 -10.68 0.41 9.94
C GLY A 42 -10.82 -1.12 9.77
N ARG A 43 -11.40 -1.60 8.66
CA ARG A 43 -11.56 -3.04 8.35
C ARG A 43 -10.45 -3.56 7.43
N GLY A 44 -9.23 -3.11 7.67
CA GLY A 44 -8.06 -3.42 6.87
C GLY A 44 -6.83 -2.66 7.32
N ARG A 45 -5.70 -2.91 6.65
CA ARG A 45 -4.42 -2.24 6.91
C ARG A 45 -3.72 -1.98 5.59
N ILE A 46 -3.02 -0.86 5.48
CA ILE A 46 -2.18 -0.50 4.35
C ILE A 46 -0.76 -0.31 4.87
N LEU A 47 0.23 -0.76 4.11
CA LEU A 47 1.65 -0.53 4.38
C LEU A 47 2.33 -0.16 3.06
N VAL A 48 2.88 1.05 3.02
CA VAL A 48 3.73 1.52 1.92
C VAL A 48 5.11 1.84 2.49
N ARG A 49 6.17 1.27 1.91
CA ARG A 49 7.54 1.49 2.37
C ARG A 49 8.57 1.28 1.26
N PRO A 50 9.74 1.95 1.31
CA PRO A 50 10.84 1.61 0.43
C PRO A 50 11.46 0.25 0.82
N SER A 51 12.00 -0.48 -0.16
CA SER A 51 12.84 -1.64 0.11
C SER A 51 14.23 -1.19 0.57
N GLY A 52 14.78 -1.84 1.60
CA GLY A 52 16.12 -1.51 2.09
C GLY A 52 17.25 -1.97 1.18
N THR A 53 17.03 -3.03 0.38
CA THR A 53 18.07 -3.70 -0.41
C THR A 53 17.86 -3.61 -1.92
N GLU A 54 16.67 -3.20 -2.37
CA GLU A 54 16.28 -3.22 -3.80
C GLU A 54 15.71 -1.85 -4.22
N PRO A 55 15.85 -1.42 -5.47
CA PRO A 55 15.27 -0.17 -5.98
C PRO A 55 13.76 -0.34 -6.22
N LEU A 56 12.99 -0.51 -5.15
CA LEU A 56 11.54 -0.67 -5.22
C LEU A 56 10.83 -0.10 -3.98
N VAL A 57 9.57 0.28 -4.17
CA VAL A 57 8.58 0.58 -3.13
C VAL A 57 7.66 -0.63 -2.99
N ARG A 58 7.40 -1.05 -1.75
CA ARG A 58 6.49 -2.14 -1.41
C ARG A 58 5.14 -1.53 -1.05
N VAL A 59 4.09 -1.90 -1.77
CA VAL A 59 2.70 -1.52 -1.49
C VAL A 59 1.95 -2.77 -1.06
N MET A 60 1.44 -2.77 0.16
CA MET A 60 0.69 -3.89 0.72
C MET A 60 -0.63 -3.40 1.30
N ALA A 61 -1.70 -4.15 1.09
CA ALA A 61 -2.93 -3.96 1.84
C ALA A 61 -3.53 -5.30 2.27
N GLU A 62 -4.40 -5.25 3.27
CA GLU A 62 -5.33 -6.31 3.64
C GLU A 62 -6.71 -5.71 3.90
N ALA A 63 -7.78 -6.41 3.48
CA ALA A 63 -9.16 -5.95 3.60
C ALA A 63 -10.14 -7.13 3.60
N GLU A 64 -11.45 -6.88 3.74
CA GLU A 64 -12.43 -7.96 3.92
C GLU A 64 -12.61 -8.90 2.72
N THR A 65 -12.36 -8.42 1.50
CA THR A 65 -12.43 -9.23 0.27
C THR A 65 -11.20 -9.00 -0.59
N HIS A 66 -10.84 -10.00 -1.39
CA HIS A 66 -9.68 -9.91 -2.27
C HIS A 66 -9.83 -8.79 -3.29
N GLU A 67 -11.05 -8.57 -3.80
CA GLU A 67 -11.35 -7.52 -4.78
C GLU A 67 -11.16 -6.11 -4.20
N LEU A 68 -11.53 -5.91 -2.93
CA LEU A 68 -11.26 -4.65 -2.22
C LEU A 68 -9.77 -4.48 -1.96
N THR A 69 -9.08 -5.53 -1.49
CA THR A 69 -7.64 -5.49 -1.27
C THR A 69 -6.87 -5.16 -2.54
N GLN A 70 -7.21 -5.81 -3.66
CA GLN A 70 -6.56 -5.61 -4.94
C GLN A 70 -6.77 -4.18 -5.47
N ARG A 71 -8.02 -3.69 -5.45
CA ARG A 71 -8.34 -2.33 -5.91
C ARG A 71 -7.55 -1.26 -5.15
N VAL A 72 -7.53 -1.33 -3.82
CA VAL A 72 -6.78 -0.40 -2.97
C VAL A 72 -5.28 -0.43 -3.29
N VAL A 73 -4.71 -1.63 -3.49
CA VAL A 73 -3.30 -1.73 -3.86
C VAL A 73 -3.04 -1.15 -5.24
N ASP A 74 -3.88 -1.45 -6.23
CA ASP A 74 -3.73 -0.97 -7.59
C ASP A 74 -3.79 0.56 -7.65
N ASP A 75 -4.74 1.17 -6.96
CA ASP A 75 -4.88 2.64 -6.90
C ASP A 75 -3.61 3.31 -6.35
N ILE A 76 -3.03 2.78 -5.28
CA ILE A 76 -1.78 3.30 -4.71
C ILE A 76 -0.60 3.04 -5.65
N VAL A 77 -0.51 1.84 -6.22
CA VAL A 77 0.57 1.44 -7.14
C VAL A 77 0.64 2.36 -8.35
N GLU A 78 -0.49 2.74 -8.93
CA GLU A 78 -0.51 3.66 -10.08
C GLU A 78 0.01 5.05 -9.72
N VAL A 79 -0.24 5.53 -8.50
CA VAL A 79 0.34 6.79 -8.03
C VAL A 79 1.84 6.64 -7.79
N VAL A 80 2.30 5.54 -7.17
CA VAL A 80 3.74 5.29 -6.98
C VAL A 80 4.47 5.28 -8.32
N LYS A 81 3.97 4.56 -9.32
CA LYS A 81 4.58 4.51 -10.66
C LYS A 81 4.66 5.89 -11.34
N ARG A 82 3.69 6.76 -11.08
CA ARG A 82 3.64 8.09 -11.68
C ARG A 82 4.58 9.09 -11.00
N GLU A 83 4.64 9.07 -9.68
CA GLU A 83 5.33 10.08 -8.89
C GLU A 83 6.76 9.68 -8.51
N LEU A 84 7.06 8.37 -8.48
CA LEU A 84 8.36 7.81 -8.12
C LEU A 84 8.81 6.78 -9.16
N PRO A 85 9.22 7.20 -10.37
CA PRO A 85 9.84 6.31 -11.34
C PRO A 85 11.16 5.70 -10.84
#